data_AF-A0A8S4A1J3-F1
#
_entry.id   AF-A0A8S4A1J3-F1
#
_cell.length_a   1.000
_cell.length_b   1.000
_cell.length_c   1.000
_cell.angle_alpha   90.00
_cell.angle_beta   90.00
_cell.angle_gamma   90.00
#
_symmetry.space_group_name_H-M   'P 1'
#
loop_
_entity.id
_entity.type
_entity.pdbx_description
1 polymer ?
#
loop_
_entity_poly.entity_id
_entity_poly.type
_entity_poly.pdbx_seq_one_letter_code
_entity_poly.pdbx_strand_id
1 'polypeptide(L)'
;VGSWELKSELDELLGIDSNQCLNILLSSGLSSLGKYAAEDIKQLVATLLVLYSVMELFLPEYFPLGGSSAREFPASGICFEQILSDNLLFSGCGNSFPQILTAIQTAFMFCLKMEKKHPVVYSTLELGTSWLNVTTAFMQSDVE
;
A
#
# COMPACT_ATOMS: atom_id res chain seq x y z
N VAL A 1 -15.41 6.08 -0.67
CA VAL A 1 -14.09 6.64 -1.05
C VAL A 1 -13.11 5.49 -0.92
N GLY A 2 -12.36 5.14 -1.96
CA GLY A 2 -11.43 4.00 -1.93
C GLY A 2 -10.08 4.37 -1.34
N SER A 3 -10.06 4.97 -0.15
CA SER A 3 -8.83 5.41 0.49
C SER A 3 -8.93 5.23 1.99
N TRP A 4 -7.78 5.02 2.63
CA TRP A 4 -7.64 4.92 4.08
C TRP A 4 -6.80 6.06 4.62
N GLU A 5 -6.82 6.20 5.94
CA GLU A 5 -6.01 7.16 6.69
C GLU A 5 -5.13 6.39 7.68
N LEU A 6 -3.90 6.88 7.89
CA LEU A 6 -3.01 6.37 8.93
C LEU A 6 -3.57 6.79 10.29
N LYS A 7 -4.27 5.85 10.95
CA LYS A 7 -4.87 6.02 12.27
C LYS A 7 -4.71 4.72 13.07
N SER A 8 -4.92 4.80 14.38
CA SER A 8 -4.80 3.67 15.29
C SER A 8 -5.66 2.46 14.93
N GLU A 9 -6.80 2.64 14.25
CA GLU A 9 -7.60 1.50 13.79
C GLU A 9 -6.87 0.66 12.73
N LEU A 10 -5.93 1.26 11.98
CA LEU A 10 -5.08 0.57 11.01
C LEU A 10 -3.94 -0.19 11.70
N ASP A 11 -3.44 0.33 12.82
CA ASP A 11 -2.29 -0.22 13.56
C ASP A 11 -2.59 -1.63 14.06
N GLU A 12 -3.74 -1.80 14.73
CA GLU A 12 -4.18 -3.11 15.22
C GLU A 12 -4.48 -4.10 14.10
N LEU A 13 -5.00 -3.60 12.97
CA LEU A 13 -5.42 -4.45 11.85
C LEU A 13 -4.22 -4.97 11.04
N LEU A 14 -3.21 -4.12 10.86
CA LEU A 14 -2.07 -4.40 9.98
C LEU A 14 -0.79 -4.76 10.73
N GLY A 15 -0.75 -4.59 12.06
CA GLY A 15 0.48 -4.76 12.83
C GLY A 15 1.54 -3.75 12.41
N ILE A 16 1.17 -2.47 12.39
CA ILE A 16 2.06 -1.36 12.05
C ILE A 16 1.96 -0.26 13.12
N ASP A 17 2.98 0.59 13.21
CA ASP A 17 2.88 1.86 13.95
C ASP A 17 2.63 3.01 12.97
N SER A 18 1.36 3.47 12.88
CA SER A 18 0.99 4.62 12.06
C SER A 18 1.71 5.90 12.46
N ASN A 19 2.02 6.10 13.74
CA ASN A 19 2.77 7.27 14.20
C ASN A 19 4.22 7.21 13.72
N GLN A 20 4.85 6.04 13.78
CA GLN A 20 6.19 5.84 13.24
C GLN A 20 6.20 6.07 11.72
N CYS A 21 5.24 5.52 10.99
CA CYS A 21 5.08 5.77 9.54
C CYS A 21 4.97 7.26 9.24
N LEU A 22 4.11 7.98 9.98
CA LEU A 22 3.94 9.42 9.86
C LEU A 22 5.23 10.18 10.18
N ASN A 23 5.95 9.79 11.23
CA ASN A 23 7.21 10.41 11.61
C ASN A 23 8.28 10.23 10.52
N ILE A 24 8.39 9.04 9.93
CA ILE A 24 9.30 8.79 8.81
C ILE A 24 8.95 9.72 7.65
N LEU A 25 7.69 9.73 7.22
CA LEU A 25 7.22 10.60 6.13
C LEU A 25 7.53 12.08 6.39
N LEU A 26 7.26 12.58 7.60
CA LEU A 26 7.53 13.97 7.97
C LEU A 26 9.04 14.25 7.99
N SER A 27 9.85 13.35 8.53
CA SER A 27 11.30 13.48 8.59
C SER A 27 11.97 13.48 7.21
N SER A 28 11.38 12.78 6.25
CA SER A 28 11.76 12.78 4.83
C SER A 28 11.41 14.07 4.07
N GLY A 29 10.84 15.06 4.75
CA GLY A 29 10.52 16.35 4.13
C GLY A 29 9.16 16.42 3.45
N LEU A 30 8.23 15.51 3.75
CA LEU A 30 6.88 15.52 3.18
C LEU A 30 6.17 16.87 3.34
N SER A 31 6.38 17.55 4.48
CA SER A 31 5.80 18.88 4.75
C SER A 31 6.20 19.95 3.71
N SER A 32 7.36 19.79 3.07
CA SER A 32 7.88 20.72 2.06
C SER A 32 7.13 20.66 0.73
N LEU A 33 6.38 19.58 0.47
CA LEU A 33 5.53 19.45 -0.73
C LEU A 33 4.25 20.30 -0.65
N GLY A 34 3.96 20.88 0.52
CA GLY A 34 2.76 21.64 0.80
C GLY A 34 1.61 20.79 1.35
N LYS A 35 0.68 21.45 2.05
CA LYS A 35 -0.37 20.79 2.85
C LYS A 35 -1.19 19.75 2.07
N TYR A 36 -1.63 20.08 0.86
CA TYR A 36 -2.48 19.19 0.08
C TYR A 36 -1.72 17.96 -0.45
N ALA A 37 -0.48 18.14 -0.92
CA ALA A 37 0.34 17.02 -1.37
C ALA A 37 0.70 16.11 -0.19
N ALA A 38 1.03 16.68 0.96
CA ALA A 38 1.32 15.92 2.17
C ALA A 38 0.15 15.02 2.58
N GLU A 39 -1.08 15.54 2.59
CA GLU A 39 -2.27 14.74 2.91
C GLU A 39 -2.56 13.66 1.86
N ASP A 40 -2.45 13.98 0.57
CA ASP A 40 -2.63 13.00 -0.52
C ASP A 40 -1.65 11.82 -0.36
N ILE A 41 -0.39 12.09 -0.03
CA ILE A 41 0.65 11.07 0.12
C ILE A 41 0.43 10.22 1.37
N LYS A 42 0.00 10.81 2.49
CA LYS A 42 -0.38 10.02 3.68
C LYS A 42 -1.53 9.06 3.37
N GLN A 43 -2.56 9.53 2.66
CA GLN A 43 -3.68 8.68 2.26
C GLN A 43 -3.25 7.60 1.24
N LEU A 44 -2.35 7.93 0.33
CA LEU A 44 -1.76 6.96 -0.60
C LEU A 44 -1.03 5.86 0.17
N VAL A 45 -0.14 6.20 1.09
CA VAL A 45 0.60 5.25 1.92
C VAL A 45 -0.35 4.36 2.73
N ALA A 46 -1.33 4.96 3.42
CA ALA A 46 -2.34 4.21 4.18
C ALA A 46 -3.09 3.18 3.31
N THR A 47 -3.50 3.62 2.12
CA THR A 47 -4.26 2.78 1.19
C THR A 47 -3.40 1.65 0.63
N LEU A 48 -2.13 1.92 0.32
CA LEU A 48 -1.19 0.90 -0.15
C LEU A 48 -0.88 -0.14 0.94
N LEU A 49 -0.74 0.28 2.20
CA LEU A 49 -0.54 -0.64 3.33
C LEU A 49 -1.70 -1.62 3.45
N VAL A 50 -2.94 -1.14 3.42
CA VAL A 50 -4.13 -2.01 3.44
C VAL A 50 -4.15 -2.93 2.21
N LEU A 51 -3.93 -2.38 1.02
CA LEU A 51 -3.97 -3.14 -0.23
C LEU A 51 -2.94 -4.26 -0.26
N TYR A 52 -1.70 -4.00 0.14
CA TYR A 52 -0.65 -5.02 0.18
C TYR A 52 -0.89 -6.05 1.29
N SER A 53 -1.44 -5.66 2.44
CA SER A 53 -1.80 -6.61 3.52
C SER A 53 -2.94 -7.55 3.09
N VAL A 54 -3.96 -6.98 2.43
CA VAL A 54 -5.04 -7.76 1.82
C VAL A 54 -4.48 -8.73 0.78
N MET A 55 -3.54 -8.28 -0.05
CA MET A 55 -2.88 -9.16 -1.02
C MET A 55 -2.05 -10.25 -0.38
N GLU A 56 -1.31 -9.97 0.69
CA GLU A 56 -0.57 -10.99 1.45
C GLU A 56 -1.52 -12.06 1.99
N LEU A 57 -2.68 -11.66 2.51
CA LEU A 57 -3.69 -12.59 3.04
C LEU A 57 -4.28 -13.51 1.95
N PHE A 58 -4.58 -12.96 0.77
CA PHE A 58 -5.22 -13.71 -0.31
C PHE A 58 -4.24 -14.43 -1.23
N LEU A 59 -3.04 -13.88 -1.41
CA LEU A 59 -2.04 -14.31 -2.40
C LEU A 59 -0.64 -14.41 -1.77
N PRO A 60 -0.46 -15.21 -0.70
CA PRO A 60 0.81 -15.31 0.02
C PRO A 60 1.96 -15.79 -0.88
N GLU A 61 1.66 -16.59 -1.92
CA GLU A 61 2.64 -17.08 -2.89
C GLU A 61 3.24 -15.98 -3.78
N TYR A 62 2.54 -14.86 -3.94
CA TYR A 62 2.98 -13.70 -4.71
C TYR A 62 3.58 -12.61 -3.83
N PHE A 63 3.35 -12.66 -2.51
CA PHE A 63 3.78 -11.67 -1.53
C PHE A 63 4.53 -12.33 -0.37
N PRO A 64 5.78 -12.76 -0.55
CA PRO A 64 6.58 -13.25 0.56
C PRO A 64 7.19 -12.04 1.29
N LEU A 65 6.38 -11.36 2.09
CA LEU A 65 6.90 -10.41 3.09
C LEU A 65 7.73 -11.16 4.16
N GLY A 66 7.58 -12.49 4.26
CA GLY A 66 8.43 -13.43 4.99
C GLY A 66 9.61 -13.98 4.19
N GLY A 67 10.63 -13.18 3.94
CA GLY A 67 12.05 -13.59 3.84
C GLY A 67 12.51 -14.62 2.79
N SER A 68 11.66 -15.24 1.97
CA SER A 68 12.09 -16.25 1.00
C SER A 68 11.44 -16.05 -0.35
N SER A 69 12.24 -15.59 -1.31
CA SER A 69 11.93 -15.43 -2.73
C SER A 69 10.84 -14.41 -3.07
N ALA A 70 11.13 -13.11 -2.89
CA ALA A 70 10.46 -12.07 -3.67
C ALA A 70 10.69 -12.39 -5.16
N ARG A 71 9.75 -13.09 -5.81
CA ARG A 71 9.67 -13.10 -7.27
C ARG A 71 9.58 -11.64 -7.65
N GLU A 72 10.50 -11.21 -8.52
CA GLU A 72 10.65 -9.83 -8.97
C GLU A 72 9.28 -9.25 -9.34
N PHE A 73 8.66 -8.57 -8.37
CA PHE A 73 7.55 -7.69 -8.66
C PHE A 73 8.13 -6.62 -9.57
N PRO A 74 7.51 -6.32 -10.73
CA PRO A 74 8.06 -5.34 -11.64
C PRO A 74 8.28 -4.05 -10.85
N ALA A 75 9.54 -3.65 -10.74
CA ALA A 75 10.00 -2.49 -9.97
C ALA A 75 9.35 -1.17 -10.42
N SER A 76 8.62 -1.20 -11.53
CA SER A 76 7.86 -0.11 -12.10
C SER A 76 6.39 -0.15 -11.67
N GLY A 77 6.13 0.36 -10.47
CA GLY A 77 4.81 0.85 -10.08
C GLY A 77 3.81 -0.18 -9.52
N ILE A 78 2.63 0.34 -9.24
CA ILE A 78 1.51 -0.34 -8.59
C ILE A 78 0.90 -1.32 -9.62
N CYS A 79 1.46 -2.52 -9.77
CA CYS A 79 1.07 -3.49 -10.81
C CYS A 79 -0.05 -4.45 -10.33
N PHE A 80 -1.18 -3.92 -9.87
CA PHE A 80 -2.27 -4.76 -9.32
C PHE A 80 -3.21 -5.27 -10.40
N GLU A 81 -3.29 -4.61 -11.56
CA GLU A 81 -4.18 -5.01 -12.66
C GLU A 81 -3.98 -6.47 -13.08
N GLN A 82 -2.72 -6.90 -13.16
CA GLN A 82 -2.36 -8.26 -13.57
C GLN A 82 -2.65 -9.30 -12.48
N ILE A 83 -2.50 -8.93 -11.21
CA ILE A 83 -2.80 -9.80 -10.07
C ILE A 83 -4.31 -10.00 -9.91
N LEU A 84 -5.08 -8.92 -10.08
CA LEU A 84 -6.53 -8.93 -10.03
C LEU A 84 -7.13 -9.63 -11.25
N SER A 85 -6.54 -9.54 -12.43
CA SER A 85 -7.04 -10.26 -13.61
C SER A 85 -6.83 -11.78 -13.49
N ASP A 86 -5.70 -12.20 -12.96
CA ASP A 86 -5.28 -13.61 -13.02
C ASP A 86 -5.85 -14.44 -11.85
N ASN A 87 -6.14 -13.81 -10.70
CA ASN A 87 -6.57 -14.51 -9.48
C ASN A 87 -8.07 -14.42 -9.16
N LEU A 88 -8.93 -14.03 -10.11
CA LEU A 88 -10.40 -13.99 -9.92
C LEU A 88 -11.09 -15.36 -9.76
N LEU A 89 -10.32 -16.45 -9.56
CA LEU A 89 -10.81 -17.78 -9.21
C LEU A 89 -10.74 -18.05 -7.69
N PHE A 90 -11.07 -17.08 -6.84
CA PHE A 90 -11.31 -17.34 -5.41
C PHE A 90 -12.69 -17.98 -5.24
N SER A 91 -12.78 -19.29 -5.45
CA SER A 91 -14.00 -20.11 -5.41
C SER A 91 -14.59 -20.36 -4.01
N GLY A 92 -14.29 -19.51 -3.02
CA GLY A 92 -14.62 -19.76 -1.60
C GLY A 92 -15.36 -18.65 -0.87
N CYS A 93 -15.49 -17.44 -1.42
CA CYS A 93 -16.16 -16.33 -0.74
C CYS A 93 -17.60 -16.18 -1.23
N GLY A 94 -18.57 -16.22 -0.32
CA GLY A 94 -20.00 -16.07 -0.63
C GLY A 94 -20.38 -14.70 -1.20
N ASN A 95 -21.68 -14.35 -1.13
CA ASN A 95 -22.29 -13.18 -1.78
C ASN A 95 -21.66 -11.79 -1.48
N SER A 96 -20.74 -11.69 -0.52
CA SER A 96 -19.98 -10.47 -0.19
C SER A 96 -18.71 -10.27 -1.04
N PHE A 97 -18.23 -11.29 -1.75
CA PHE A 97 -17.00 -11.23 -2.54
C PHE A 97 -17.00 -10.16 -3.64
N PRO A 98 -18.10 -9.95 -4.39
CA PRO A 98 -18.14 -8.89 -5.41
C PRO A 98 -17.95 -7.49 -4.80
N GLN A 99 -18.40 -7.27 -3.57
CA GLN A 99 -18.29 -5.99 -2.88
C GLN A 99 -16.85 -5.72 -2.43
N ILE A 100 -16.15 -6.75 -1.93
CA ILE A 100 -14.73 -6.67 -1.55
C ILE A 100 -13.87 -6.37 -2.79
N LEU A 101 -14.09 -7.08 -3.89
CA LEU A 101 -13.39 -6.82 -5.15
C LEU A 101 -13.63 -5.40 -5.66
N THR A 102 -14.87 -4.92 -5.60
CA THR A 102 -15.21 -3.54 -5.98
C THR A 102 -14.47 -2.53 -5.10
N ALA A 103 -14.36 -2.80 -3.79
CA ALA A 103 -13.63 -1.94 -2.86
C ALA A 103 -12.13 -1.92 -3.17
N ILE A 104 -11.51 -3.09 -3.41
CA ILE A 104 -10.10 -3.23 -3.79
C ILE A 104 -9.82 -2.52 -5.11
N GLN A 105 -10.67 -2.69 -6.12
CA GLN A 105 -10.55 -2.00 -7.40
C GLN A 105 -10.65 -0.49 -7.24
N THR A 106 -11.61 -0.01 -6.44
CA THR A 106 -11.75 1.43 -6.15
C THR A 106 -10.51 1.98 -5.46
N ALA A 107 -9.94 1.22 -4.53
CA ALA A 107 -8.71 1.57 -3.83
C ALA A 107 -7.49 1.63 -4.74
N PHE A 108 -7.36 0.63 -5.60
CA PHE A 108 -6.30 0.61 -6.59
C PHE A 108 -6.38 1.80 -7.56
N MET A 109 -7.59 2.11 -8.05
CA MET A 109 -7.82 3.28 -8.91
C MET A 109 -7.47 4.59 -8.21
N PHE A 110 -7.71 4.69 -6.89
CA PHE A 110 -7.27 5.81 -6.08
C PHE A 110 -5.73 5.91 -6.08
N CYS A 111 -5.02 4.81 -5.80
CA CYS A 111 -3.55 4.82 -5.77
C CYS A 111 -2.94 5.20 -7.11
N LEU A 112 -3.47 4.67 -8.23
CA LEU A 112 -3.03 5.06 -9.58
C LEU A 112 -3.25 6.56 -9.85
N LYS A 113 -4.37 7.12 -9.39
CA LYS A 113 -4.65 8.54 -9.53
C LYS A 113 -3.66 9.38 -8.72
N MET A 114 -3.33 8.96 -7.51
CA MET A 114 -2.34 9.67 -6.67
C MET A 114 -0.93 9.58 -7.26
N GLU A 115 -0.50 8.42 -7.76
CA GLU A 115 0.79 8.26 -8.43
C GLU A 115 0.89 9.16 -9.68
N LYS A 116 -0.18 9.27 -10.48
CA LYS A 116 -0.19 10.20 -11.62
C LYS A 116 -0.13 11.68 -11.21
N LYS A 117 -0.74 12.02 -10.07
CA LYS A 117 -0.77 13.38 -9.54
C LYS A 117 0.58 13.79 -8.93
N HIS A 118 1.23 12.83 -8.27
CA HIS A 118 2.46 13.00 -7.51
C HIS A 118 3.48 11.92 -7.92
N PRO A 119 3.98 11.98 -9.17
CA PRO A 119 4.81 10.91 -9.72
C PRO A 119 6.09 10.75 -8.92
N VAL A 120 6.48 9.50 -8.67
CA VAL A 120 7.77 9.13 -8.05
C VAL A 120 8.09 9.83 -6.73
N VAL A 121 7.08 10.28 -5.98
CA VAL A 121 7.30 11.00 -4.70
C VAL A 121 8.06 10.15 -3.67
N TYR A 122 7.87 8.83 -3.67
CA TYR A 122 8.65 7.92 -2.85
C TYR A 122 10.18 8.07 -3.06
N SER A 123 10.60 8.36 -4.30
CA SER A 123 12.01 8.58 -4.66
C SER A 123 12.44 9.99 -4.28
N THR A 124 11.59 11.00 -4.53
CA THR A 124 11.86 12.40 -4.14
C THR A 124 12.04 12.57 -2.63
N LEU A 125 11.30 11.81 -1.84
CA LEU A 125 11.39 11.79 -0.38
C LEU A 125 12.42 10.78 0.15
N GLU A 126 13.18 10.13 -0.73
CA GLU A 126 14.18 9.11 -0.38
C GLU A 126 13.63 7.97 0.50
N LEU A 127 12.33 7.65 0.35
CA LEU A 127 11.66 6.60 1.12
C LEU A 127 11.97 5.20 0.60
N GLY A 128 12.31 5.08 -0.70
CA GLY A 128 12.60 3.79 -1.33
C GLY A 128 12.62 3.87 -2.86
N THR A 129 12.72 2.71 -3.51
CA THR A 129 12.77 2.61 -4.98
C THR A 129 11.41 2.36 -5.64
N SER A 130 10.41 1.98 -4.84
CA SER A 130 9.03 1.75 -5.25
C SER A 130 8.10 1.85 -4.05
N TRP A 131 6.81 2.07 -4.27
CA TRP A 131 5.82 2.04 -3.18
C TRP A 131 5.78 0.72 -2.44
N LEU A 132 6.03 -0.40 -3.12
CA LEU A 132 6.13 -1.72 -2.50
C LEU A 132 7.27 -1.74 -1.47
N ASN A 133 8.47 -1.25 -1.83
CA ASN A 133 9.59 -1.15 -0.89
C ASN A 133 9.23 -0.30 0.33
N VAL A 134 8.58 0.85 0.12
CA VAL A 134 8.17 1.74 1.22
C VAL A 134 7.21 1.04 2.17
N THR A 135 6.16 0.40 1.64
CA THR A 135 5.17 -0.28 2.48
C THR A 135 5.73 -1.51 3.18
N THR A 136 6.61 -2.27 2.53
CA THR A 136 7.28 -3.41 3.18
C THR A 136 8.17 -2.94 4.32
N ALA A 137 8.92 -1.84 4.14
CA ALA A 137 9.73 -1.28 5.22
C ALA A 137 8.85 -0.86 6.42
N PHE A 138 7.71 -0.20 6.16
CA PHE A 138 6.76 0.17 7.20
C PHE A 138 6.13 -1.03 7.92
N MET A 139 5.82 -2.11 7.20
CA MET A 139 5.29 -3.35 7.81
C MET A 139 6.33 -4.13 8.60
N GLN A 140 7.62 -3.95 8.31
CA GLN A 140 8.73 -4.64 8.98
C GLN A 140 9.36 -3.83 10.12
N SER A 141 8.89 -2.60 10.36
CA SER A 141 9.47 -1.68 11.35
C SER A 141 9.24 -2.09 12.80
N ASP A 142 8.49 -3.18 13.06
CA ASP A 142 8.12 -3.70 14.38
C ASP A 142 9.10 -4.74 14.97
N VAL A 143 10.38 -4.75 14.57
CA VAL A 143 11.39 -5.64 15.16
C VAL A 143 12.59 -4.87 15.71
N GLU A 144 12.42 -4.25 16.87
CA GLU A 144 13.49 -4.06 17.88
C GLU A 144 12.99 -4.36 19.29
#